data_AF-A0A093ZTI6-F1
#
_entry.id   AF-A0A093ZTI6-F1
#
_cell.length_a   1.000
_cell.length_b   1.000
_cell.length_c   1.000
_cell.angle_alpha   90.00
_cell.angle_beta   90.00
_cell.angle_gamma   90.00
#
_symmetry.space_group_name_H-M   'P 1'
#
loop_
_entity.id
_entity.type
_entity.pdbx_description
1 polymer ?
#
loop_
_entity_poly.entity_id
_entity_poly.type
_entity_poly.pdbx_seq_one_letter_code
_entity_poly.pdbx_strand_id
1 'polypeptide(L)'
;AALAQSRGYLKQKTSEEKNAIGQVEQKYLSGATKVRHVDVGEVFQNFLAAKDTETESLLQHNSALYKDFVEYYALSRYGRIEELPTVHSIVNMWHRYVGYHARATKSKLAKDIVSDVASYIKGSLKDNLGLSTKKRNKYLVTDTDLTTLITYLWCSDDHDYPHERCRLQISFALLFFANSGARGGACVESSSYRGTNEAIAYKVC
;
A
#
# COMPACT_ATOMS: atom_id res chain seq x y z
N ALA A 1 8.33 28.05 23.39
CA ALA A 1 9.31 28.30 22.31
C ALA A 1 10.75 27.94 22.72
N ALA A 2 11.30 28.47 23.83
CA ALA A 2 12.71 28.27 24.23
C ALA A 2 13.14 26.81 24.45
N LEU A 3 12.27 25.97 25.02
CA LEU A 3 12.55 24.54 25.30
C LEU A 3 12.61 23.65 24.05
N ALA A 4 11.93 24.05 22.97
CA ALA A 4 11.99 23.34 21.68
C ALA A 4 13.24 23.72 20.89
N GLN A 5 13.70 24.98 21.01
CA GLN A 5 14.97 25.45 20.45
C GLN A 5 16.18 24.79 21.11
N SER A 6 16.20 24.69 22.45
CA SER A 6 17.32 24.05 23.17
C SER A 6 17.47 22.57 22.87
N ARG A 7 16.41 21.91 22.39
CA ARG A 7 16.40 20.49 21.99
C ARG A 7 16.53 20.27 20.48
N GLY A 8 16.77 21.33 19.69
CA GLY A 8 17.06 21.22 18.25
C GLY A 8 15.87 21.03 17.32
N TYR A 9 14.63 21.10 17.81
CA TYR A 9 13.41 20.80 17.03
C TYR A 9 12.99 21.88 16.01
N LEU A 10 13.70 23.02 15.96
CA LEU A 10 13.32 24.18 15.14
C LEU A 10 14.20 24.41 13.91
N LYS A 11 15.19 23.55 13.65
CA LYS A 11 16.01 23.66 12.45
C LYS A 11 15.21 23.15 11.25
N GLN A 12 14.43 24.02 10.63
CA GLN A 12 13.75 23.73 9.37
C GLN A 12 14.80 23.38 8.32
N LYS A 13 14.80 22.12 7.87
CA LYS A 13 15.66 21.68 6.76
C LYS A 13 15.37 22.54 5.54
N THR A 14 16.42 22.97 4.84
CA THR A 14 16.27 23.74 3.61
C THR A 14 15.59 22.86 2.54
N SER A 15 14.94 23.49 1.56
CA SER A 15 14.27 22.77 0.46
C SER A 15 15.24 21.83 -0.28
N GLU A 16 16.51 22.23 -0.38
CA GLU A 16 17.60 21.47 -1.00
C GLU A 16 17.99 20.24 -0.17
N GLU A 17 18.09 20.36 1.16
CA GLU A 17 18.34 19.23 2.05
C GLU A 17 17.18 18.23 2.02
N LYS A 18 15.92 18.71 1.99
CA LYS A 18 14.74 17.84 1.84
C LYS A 18 14.74 17.09 0.51
N ASN A 19 15.14 17.76 -0.58
CA ASN A 19 15.24 17.15 -1.91
C ASN A 19 16.37 16.11 -1.98
N ALA A 20 17.54 16.39 -1.40
CA ALA A 20 18.65 15.45 -1.35
C ALA A 20 18.30 14.18 -0.55
N ILE A 21 17.66 14.35 0.62
CA ILE A 21 17.16 13.23 1.43
C ILE A 21 16.07 12.46 0.67
N GLY A 22 15.12 13.16 0.05
CA GLY A 22 14.07 12.55 -0.77
C GLY A 22 14.63 11.69 -1.92
N GLN A 23 15.71 12.14 -2.59
CA GLN A 23 16.36 11.34 -3.63
C GLN A 23 17.06 10.08 -3.10
N VAL A 24 17.68 10.16 -1.91
CA VAL A 24 18.33 9.01 -1.26
C VAL A 24 17.29 8.02 -0.71
N GLU A 25 16.20 8.49 -0.12
CA GLU A 25 15.16 7.63 0.44
C GLU A 25 14.27 7.02 -0.64
N GLN A 26 13.98 7.72 -1.73
CA GLN A 26 13.29 7.15 -2.90
C GLN A 26 14.07 6.00 -3.55
N LYS A 27 15.41 5.91 -3.37
CA LYS A 27 16.19 4.75 -3.83
C LYS A 27 15.82 3.47 -3.08
N TYR A 28 15.37 3.56 -1.82
CA TYR A 28 15.06 2.41 -1.00
C TYR A 28 13.55 2.24 -0.84
N LEU A 29 13.03 1.15 -1.43
CA LEU A 29 11.66 0.74 -1.20
C LEU A 29 11.40 0.50 0.30
N SER A 30 10.24 0.95 0.78
CA SER A 30 9.73 0.48 2.07
C SER A 30 9.60 -1.05 2.05
N GLY A 31 9.85 -1.71 3.19
CA GLY A 31 9.81 -3.17 3.29
C GLY A 31 8.50 -3.76 2.74
N ALA A 32 7.36 -3.16 3.09
CA ALA A 32 6.04 -3.56 2.59
C ALA A 32 5.91 -3.49 1.06
N THR A 33 6.58 -2.53 0.41
CA THR A 33 6.55 -2.42 -1.05
C THR A 33 7.49 -3.44 -1.70
N LYS A 34 8.63 -3.75 -1.07
CA LYS A 34 9.52 -4.84 -1.54
C LYS A 34 8.78 -6.17 -1.57
N VAL A 35 8.09 -6.52 -0.48
CA VAL A 35 7.29 -7.76 -0.39
C VAL A 35 6.29 -7.84 -1.53
N ARG A 36 5.49 -6.79 -1.74
CA ARG A 36 4.51 -6.74 -2.84
C ARG A 36 5.13 -6.87 -4.24
N HIS A 37 6.36 -6.39 -4.42
CA HIS A 37 7.10 -6.53 -5.67
C HIS A 37 7.60 -7.96 -5.88
N VAL A 38 8.04 -8.64 -4.82
CA VAL A 38 8.41 -10.06 -4.86
C VAL A 38 7.17 -10.90 -5.21
N ASP A 39 6.07 -10.70 -4.50
CA ASP A 39 4.82 -11.45 -4.71
C ASP A 39 4.34 -11.38 -6.17
N VAL A 40 4.35 -10.18 -6.78
CA VAL A 40 3.89 -10.02 -8.17
C VAL A 40 4.91 -10.56 -9.18
N GLY A 41 6.20 -10.53 -8.84
CA GLY A 41 7.25 -11.16 -9.64
C GLY A 41 7.07 -12.67 -9.71
N GLU A 42 6.83 -13.33 -8.58
CA GLU A 42 6.55 -14.77 -8.50
C GLU A 42 5.30 -15.16 -9.30
N VAL A 43 4.23 -14.36 -9.20
CA VAL A 43 3.01 -14.60 -9.98
C VAL A 43 3.28 -14.53 -11.48
N PHE A 44 4.14 -13.60 -11.93
CA PHE A 44 4.54 -13.52 -13.33
C PHE A 44 5.41 -14.71 -13.76
N GLN A 45 6.32 -15.18 -12.90
CA GLN A 45 7.11 -16.39 -13.19
C GLN A 45 6.23 -17.64 -13.30
N ASN A 46 5.23 -17.79 -12.43
CA ASN A 46 4.27 -18.88 -12.51
C ASN A 46 3.44 -18.83 -13.80
N PHE A 47 3.07 -17.63 -14.26
CA PHE A 47 2.42 -17.44 -15.55
C PHE A 47 3.32 -17.90 -16.70
N LEU A 48 4.59 -17.49 -16.71
CA LEU A 48 5.54 -17.92 -17.73
C LEU A 48 5.71 -19.44 -17.73
N ALA A 49 5.91 -20.05 -16.56
CA ALA A 49 6.03 -21.50 -16.42
C ALA A 49 4.78 -22.26 -16.91
N ALA A 50 3.58 -21.72 -16.69
CA ALA A 50 2.33 -22.29 -17.20
C ALA A 50 2.18 -22.12 -18.73
N LYS A 51 2.81 -21.11 -19.32
CA LYS A 51 2.80 -20.82 -20.76
C LYS A 51 3.92 -21.55 -21.52
N ASP A 52 5.04 -21.85 -20.86
CA ASP A 52 6.25 -22.53 -21.38
C ASP A 52 6.05 -24.04 -21.67
N THR A 53 4.81 -24.53 -21.76
CA THR A 53 4.56 -25.85 -22.36
C THR A 53 4.59 -25.81 -23.90
N GLU A 54 4.61 -24.63 -24.55
CA GLU A 54 4.64 -24.56 -26.03
C GLU A 54 5.49 -23.48 -26.72
N THR A 55 6.12 -22.48 -26.07
CA THR A 55 6.82 -21.42 -26.87
C THR A 55 7.91 -20.62 -26.15
N GLU A 56 9.08 -21.22 -25.93
CA GLU A 56 10.27 -20.56 -25.36
C GLU A 56 10.90 -19.45 -26.24
N SER A 57 10.53 -19.30 -27.52
CA SER A 57 11.40 -18.58 -28.46
C SER A 57 11.12 -17.10 -28.72
N LEU A 58 9.98 -16.51 -28.35
CA LEU A 58 9.66 -15.11 -28.74
C LEU A 58 8.74 -14.36 -27.76
N LEU A 59 9.05 -14.35 -26.45
CA LEU A 59 8.39 -13.43 -25.51
C LEU A 59 8.84 -11.98 -25.77
N GLN A 60 8.41 -11.40 -26.90
CA GLN A 60 8.36 -9.95 -27.02
C GLN A 60 7.40 -9.46 -25.92
N HIS A 61 7.90 -8.57 -25.07
CA HIS A 61 7.12 -7.83 -24.08
C HIS A 61 6.13 -6.89 -24.76
N ASN A 62 5.16 -7.46 -25.45
CA ASN A 62 4.11 -6.79 -26.19
C ASN A 62 2.82 -6.74 -25.36
N SER A 63 1.86 -5.93 -25.78
CA SER A 63 0.61 -5.78 -25.04
C SER A 63 -0.17 -7.08 -24.90
N ALA A 64 -0.13 -7.96 -25.91
CA ALA A 64 -0.83 -9.25 -25.88
C ALA A 64 -0.36 -10.14 -24.72
N LEU A 65 0.97 -10.29 -24.53
CA LEU A 65 1.53 -11.06 -23.43
C LEU A 65 1.03 -10.57 -22.06
N TYR A 66 0.95 -9.25 -21.89
CA TYR A 66 0.48 -8.67 -20.63
C TYR A 66 -1.03 -8.80 -20.43
N LYS A 67 -1.81 -8.84 -21.51
CA LYS A 67 -3.24 -9.16 -21.48
C LYS A 67 -3.46 -10.61 -21.03
N ASP A 68 -2.70 -11.56 -21.58
CA ASP A 68 -2.73 -12.96 -21.14
C ASP A 68 -2.34 -13.09 -19.66
N PHE A 69 -1.32 -12.34 -19.23
CA PHE A 69 -0.87 -12.35 -17.84
C PHE A 69 -1.95 -11.88 -16.86
N VAL A 70 -2.64 -10.77 -17.15
CA VAL A 70 -3.68 -10.25 -16.26
C VAL A 70 -4.92 -11.15 -16.24
N GLU A 71 -5.18 -11.85 -17.33
CA GLU A 71 -6.23 -12.87 -17.43
C GLU A 71 -5.88 -14.13 -16.62
N TYR A 72 -4.66 -14.64 -16.77
CA TYR A 72 -4.13 -15.70 -15.90
C TYR A 72 -4.24 -15.33 -14.42
N TYR A 73 -3.89 -14.10 -14.05
CA TYR A 73 -4.05 -13.64 -12.67
C TYR A 73 -5.51 -13.62 -12.21
N ALA A 74 -6.42 -13.16 -13.06
CA ALA A 74 -7.84 -13.10 -12.74
C ALA A 74 -8.43 -14.50 -12.48
N LEU A 75 -8.01 -15.49 -13.27
CA LEU A 75 -8.50 -16.87 -13.18
C LEU A 75 -7.80 -17.71 -12.10
N SER A 76 -6.53 -17.43 -11.79
CA SER A 76 -5.73 -18.22 -10.84
C SER A 76 -5.96 -17.84 -9.36
N ARG A 77 -6.79 -16.82 -9.08
CA ARG A 77 -6.96 -16.27 -7.73
C ARG A 77 -8.42 -16.16 -7.35
N TYR A 78 -8.69 -16.46 -6.08
CA TYR A 78 -10.00 -16.20 -5.49
C TYR A 78 -10.13 -14.75 -5.03
N GLY A 79 -11.26 -14.13 -5.37
CA GLY A 79 -11.67 -12.85 -4.85
C GLY A 79 -12.13 -12.94 -3.40
N ARG A 80 -12.10 -11.79 -2.71
CA ARG A 80 -12.59 -11.67 -1.32
C ARG A 80 -14.04 -11.18 -1.23
N ILE A 81 -14.55 -10.60 -2.31
CA ILE A 81 -15.92 -10.03 -2.37
C ILE A 81 -16.81 -10.97 -3.17
N GLU A 82 -16.33 -11.43 -4.32
CA GLU A 82 -16.93 -12.45 -5.15
C GLU A 82 -15.88 -13.52 -5.46
N GLU A 83 -16.26 -14.59 -6.16
CA GLU A 83 -15.39 -15.72 -6.48
C GLU A 83 -14.12 -15.28 -7.21
N LEU A 84 -14.25 -14.35 -8.16
CA LEU A 84 -13.12 -13.78 -8.90
C LEU A 84 -12.64 -12.44 -8.32
N PRO A 85 -11.36 -12.06 -8.55
CA PRO A 85 -10.85 -10.78 -8.11
C PRO A 85 -11.59 -9.61 -8.77
N THR A 86 -11.82 -8.53 -8.01
CA THR A 86 -12.44 -7.33 -8.58
C THR A 86 -11.54 -6.68 -9.63
N VAL A 87 -12.16 -5.93 -10.55
CA VAL A 87 -11.45 -5.09 -11.53
C VAL A 87 -10.38 -4.21 -10.86
N HIS A 88 -10.72 -3.64 -9.70
CA HIS A 88 -9.79 -2.80 -8.95
C HIS A 88 -8.56 -3.58 -8.43
N SER A 89 -8.76 -4.82 -7.98
CA SER A 89 -7.67 -5.68 -7.54
C SER A 89 -6.70 -6.00 -8.67
N ILE A 90 -7.23 -6.34 -9.86
CA ILE A 90 -6.43 -6.71 -11.02
C ILE A 90 -5.66 -5.50 -11.56
N VAL A 91 -6.30 -4.33 -11.66
CA VAL A 91 -5.60 -3.08 -12.04
C VAL A 91 -4.50 -2.72 -11.04
N ASN A 92 -4.73 -2.89 -9.74
CA ASN A 92 -3.70 -2.66 -8.73
C ASN A 92 -2.55 -3.66 -8.84
N MET A 93 -2.84 -4.92 -9.15
CA MET A 93 -1.81 -5.94 -9.45
C MET A 93 -0.99 -5.52 -10.67
N TRP A 94 -1.64 -5.11 -11.76
CA TRP A 94 -0.98 -4.64 -12.97
C TRP A 94 0.00 -3.49 -12.69
N HIS A 95 -0.42 -2.46 -11.97
CA HIS A 95 0.47 -1.35 -11.63
C HIS A 95 1.62 -1.76 -10.70
N ARG A 96 1.41 -2.74 -9.81
CA ARG A 96 2.50 -3.31 -9.00
C ARG A 96 3.51 -4.03 -9.88
N TYR A 97 3.03 -4.81 -10.85
CA TYR A 97 3.90 -5.47 -11.83
C TYR A 97 4.72 -4.45 -12.63
N VAL A 98 4.09 -3.38 -13.14
CA VAL A 98 4.80 -2.31 -13.86
C VAL A 98 5.91 -1.69 -12.99
N GLY A 99 5.61 -1.46 -11.71
CA GLY A 99 6.59 -0.98 -10.74
C GLY A 99 7.72 -1.99 -10.45
N TYR A 100 7.39 -3.27 -10.39
CA TYR A 100 8.36 -4.36 -10.25
C TYR A 100 9.28 -4.44 -11.48
N HIS A 101 8.71 -4.52 -12.69
CA HIS A 101 9.42 -4.57 -13.96
C HIS A 101 10.43 -3.43 -14.05
N ALA A 102 9.99 -2.19 -13.81
CA ALA A 102 10.85 -1.01 -13.87
C ALA A 102 12.09 -1.09 -12.95
N ARG A 103 11.99 -1.80 -11.82
CA ARG A 103 13.13 -2.00 -10.92
C ARG A 103 13.99 -3.20 -11.25
N ALA A 104 13.37 -4.28 -11.73
CA ALA A 104 14.05 -5.51 -12.10
C ALA A 104 14.89 -5.29 -13.36
N THR A 105 14.31 -4.71 -14.40
CA THR A 105 14.97 -4.49 -15.70
C THR A 105 15.69 -3.15 -15.80
N LYS A 106 15.53 -2.27 -14.80
CA LYS A 106 15.94 -0.86 -14.83
C LYS A 106 15.33 -0.05 -15.99
N SER A 107 14.30 -0.59 -16.65
CA SER A 107 13.64 0.03 -17.80
C SER A 107 12.13 0.11 -17.60
N LYS A 108 11.56 1.25 -17.98
CA LYS A 108 10.11 1.47 -17.87
C LYS A 108 9.40 0.81 -19.04
N LEU A 109 8.28 0.18 -18.75
CA LEU A 109 7.35 -0.24 -19.80
C LEU A 109 6.78 1.00 -20.49
N ALA A 110 6.55 0.90 -21.80
CA ALA A 110 6.00 1.99 -22.59
C ALA A 110 4.59 2.36 -22.08
N LYS A 111 4.30 3.67 -22.01
CA LYS A 111 3.08 4.18 -21.34
C LYS A 111 1.80 3.73 -22.04
N ASP A 112 1.86 3.65 -23.36
CA ASP A 112 0.82 3.11 -24.24
C ASP A 112 0.46 1.68 -23.85
N ILE A 113 1.45 0.79 -23.69
CA ILE A 113 1.24 -0.60 -23.25
C ILE A 113 0.59 -0.62 -21.86
N VAL A 114 1.11 0.18 -20.92
CA VAL A 114 0.56 0.26 -19.55
C VAL A 114 -0.92 0.68 -19.58
N SER A 115 -1.26 1.69 -20.38
CA SER A 115 -2.63 2.17 -20.52
C SER A 115 -3.55 1.21 -21.26
N ASP A 116 -3.03 0.50 -22.27
CA ASP A 116 -3.81 -0.44 -23.08
C ASP A 116 -4.22 -1.65 -22.23
N VAL A 117 -3.29 -2.24 -21.48
CA VAL A 117 -3.59 -3.35 -20.55
C VAL A 117 -4.55 -2.89 -19.45
N ALA A 118 -4.36 -1.69 -18.90
CA ALA A 118 -5.29 -1.15 -17.90
C ALA A 118 -6.71 -0.91 -18.47
N SER A 119 -6.81 -0.55 -19.75
CA SER A 119 -8.10 -0.37 -20.44
C SER A 119 -8.75 -1.71 -20.76
N TYR A 120 -7.97 -2.71 -21.19
CA TYR A 120 -8.42 -4.09 -21.38
C TYR A 120 -9.04 -4.68 -20.10
N ILE A 121 -8.38 -4.51 -18.95
CA ILE A 121 -8.90 -4.98 -17.66
C ILE A 121 -10.27 -4.36 -17.33
N LYS A 122 -10.43 -3.06 -17.62
CA LYS A 122 -11.66 -2.31 -17.30
C LYS A 122 -12.80 -2.54 -18.30
N GLY A 123 -12.48 -2.95 -19.53
CA GLY A 123 -13.42 -3.23 -20.60
C GLY A 123 -13.56 -4.73 -20.83
N SER A 124 -12.93 -5.23 -21.90
CA SER A 124 -13.11 -6.60 -22.40
C SER A 124 -12.96 -7.68 -21.33
N LEU A 125 -11.92 -7.64 -20.50
CA LEU A 125 -11.70 -8.68 -19.48
C LEU A 125 -12.81 -8.69 -18.43
N LYS A 126 -13.27 -7.51 -18.01
CA LYS A 126 -14.38 -7.35 -17.07
C LYS A 126 -15.64 -7.97 -17.63
N ASP A 127 -15.96 -7.69 -18.89
CA ASP A 127 -17.20 -8.13 -19.50
C ASP A 127 -17.15 -9.63 -19.85
N ASN A 128 -15.99 -10.15 -20.27
CA ASN A 128 -15.78 -11.57 -20.56
C ASN A 128 -15.87 -12.47 -19.33
N LEU A 129 -15.25 -12.06 -18.21
CA LEU A 129 -15.21 -12.85 -16.97
C LEU A 129 -16.28 -12.45 -15.95
N GLY A 130 -17.15 -11.48 -16.27
CA GLY A 130 -18.17 -10.97 -15.35
C GLY A 130 -17.59 -10.35 -14.08
N LEU A 131 -16.45 -9.65 -14.17
CA LEU A 131 -15.71 -9.18 -12.99
C LEU A 131 -16.46 -8.09 -12.22
N SER A 132 -16.47 -8.22 -10.89
CA SER A 132 -17.09 -7.25 -10.01
C SER A 132 -16.35 -5.91 -9.95
N THR A 133 -17.10 -4.82 -9.91
CA THR A 133 -16.62 -3.48 -9.53
C THR A 133 -17.01 -3.10 -8.09
N LYS A 134 -17.62 -4.04 -7.34
CA LYS A 134 -18.04 -3.79 -5.96
C LYS A 134 -16.84 -3.45 -5.09
N LYS A 135 -17.08 -2.56 -4.13
CA LYS A 135 -16.12 -2.22 -3.08
C LYS A 135 -16.59 -2.85 -1.77
N ARG A 136 -15.63 -3.26 -0.94
CA ARG A 136 -15.94 -3.72 0.42
C ARG A 136 -16.56 -2.58 1.20
N ASN A 137 -17.64 -2.87 1.92
CA ASN A 137 -18.23 -1.93 2.87
C ASN A 137 -17.18 -1.52 3.91
N LYS A 138 -17.05 -0.21 4.11
CA LYS A 138 -16.21 0.34 5.18
C LYS A 138 -17.09 0.46 6.42
N TYR A 139 -16.84 -0.39 7.40
CA TYR A 139 -17.43 -0.24 8.73
C TYR A 139 -16.63 0.84 9.45
N LEU A 140 -17.22 2.03 9.57
CA LEU A 140 -16.62 3.12 10.33
C LEU A 140 -16.85 2.85 11.81
N VAL A 141 -15.82 3.09 12.62
CA VAL A 141 -15.91 2.98 14.08
C VAL A 141 -16.94 4.00 14.58
N THR A 142 -17.94 3.52 15.30
CA THR A 142 -18.94 4.35 15.95
C THR A 142 -18.51 4.71 17.38
N ASP A 143 -19.24 5.63 18.00
CA ASP A 143 -19.05 5.97 19.42
C ASP A 143 -19.29 4.75 20.35
N THR A 144 -20.26 3.90 20.01
CA THR A 144 -20.53 2.65 20.71
C THR A 144 -19.35 1.67 20.59
N ASP A 145 -18.77 1.55 19.40
CA ASP A 145 -17.59 0.70 19.19
C ASP A 145 -16.40 1.22 20.00
N LEU A 146 -16.16 2.53 19.98
CA LEU A 146 -15.07 3.16 20.72
C LEU A 146 -15.23 2.97 22.23
N THR A 147 -16.43 3.21 22.75
CA THR A 147 -16.75 2.98 24.17
C THR A 147 -16.52 1.51 24.54
N THR A 148 -16.99 0.58 23.72
CA THR A 148 -16.81 -0.86 23.94
C THR A 148 -15.32 -1.24 23.96
N LEU A 149 -14.53 -0.73 23.00
CA LEU A 149 -13.09 -0.99 22.94
C LEU A 149 -12.36 -0.47 24.18
N ILE A 150 -12.68 0.74 24.64
CA ILE A 150 -12.06 1.33 25.84
C ILE A 150 -12.48 0.56 27.10
N THR A 151 -13.77 0.25 27.26
CA THR A 151 -14.26 -0.53 28.40
C THR A 151 -13.62 -1.91 28.44
N TYR A 152 -13.56 -2.62 27.31
CA TYR A 152 -12.88 -3.91 27.24
C TYR A 152 -11.40 -3.75 27.63
N LEU A 153 -10.72 -2.77 27.03
CA LEU A 153 -9.32 -2.48 27.31
C LEU A 153 -9.06 -2.29 28.80
N TRP A 154 -9.95 -1.68 29.58
CA TRP A 154 -9.76 -1.40 31.02
C TRP A 154 -10.36 -2.44 31.97
N CYS A 155 -11.41 -3.14 31.58
CA CYS A 155 -12.20 -3.97 32.49
C CYS A 155 -12.10 -5.46 32.22
N SER A 156 -11.66 -5.88 31.03
CA SER A 156 -11.75 -7.28 30.61
C SER A 156 -10.53 -7.80 29.85
N ASP A 157 -9.66 -6.91 29.37
CA ASP A 157 -8.42 -7.28 28.72
C ASP A 157 -7.48 -8.02 29.67
N ASP A 158 -7.10 -9.23 29.30
CA ASP A 158 -6.22 -10.14 30.04
C ASP A 158 -4.77 -10.09 29.51
N HIS A 159 -4.48 -9.17 28.59
CA HIS A 159 -3.14 -8.98 28.06
C HIS A 159 -2.15 -8.53 29.15
N ASP A 160 -1.05 -9.28 29.27
CA ASP A 160 0.05 -8.92 30.16
C ASP A 160 0.92 -7.81 29.54
N TYR A 161 0.65 -6.58 29.93
CA TYR A 161 1.41 -5.42 29.47
C TYR A 161 2.77 -5.35 30.18
N PRO A 162 3.88 -5.17 29.45
CA PRO A 162 5.20 -4.97 30.07
C PRO A 162 5.22 -3.80 31.08
N HIS A 163 4.35 -2.80 30.88
CA HIS A 163 4.06 -1.74 31.83
C HIS A 163 2.65 -1.20 31.54
N GLU A 164 1.85 -0.93 32.58
CA GLU A 164 0.50 -0.30 32.46
C GLU A 164 0.46 1.02 31.66
N ARG A 165 1.61 1.67 31.47
CA ARG A 165 1.72 2.84 30.58
C ARG A 165 1.34 2.49 29.14
N CYS A 166 1.61 1.27 28.69
CA CYS A 166 1.25 0.80 27.36
C CYS A 166 -0.27 0.81 27.17
N ARG A 167 -1.02 0.33 28.15
CA ARG A 167 -2.49 0.33 28.17
C ARG A 167 -3.06 1.76 28.10
N LEU A 168 -2.47 2.69 28.86
CA LEU A 168 -2.79 4.12 28.78
C LEU A 168 -2.51 4.71 27.40
N GLN A 169 -1.37 4.37 26.79
CA GLN A 169 -1.01 4.85 25.45
C GLN A 169 -1.95 4.31 24.36
N ILE A 170 -2.40 3.06 24.49
CA ILE A 170 -3.39 2.46 23.58
C ILE A 170 -4.74 3.18 23.75
N SER A 171 -5.17 3.43 24.99
CA SER A 171 -6.41 4.19 25.27
C SER A 171 -6.37 5.58 24.63
N PHE A 172 -5.24 6.29 24.82
CA PHE A 172 -5.01 7.59 24.19
C PHE A 172 -5.03 7.50 22.67
N ALA A 173 -4.37 6.50 22.07
CA ALA A 173 -4.34 6.31 20.63
C ALA A 173 -5.74 6.06 20.06
N LEU A 174 -6.56 5.22 20.69
CA LEU A 174 -7.94 4.95 20.28
C LEU A 174 -8.77 6.24 20.22
N LEU A 175 -8.77 7.01 21.31
CA LEU A 175 -9.47 8.29 21.41
C LEU A 175 -8.94 9.29 20.37
N PHE A 176 -7.63 9.40 20.26
CA PHE A 176 -6.99 10.36 19.37
C PHE A 176 -7.28 10.07 17.90
N PHE A 177 -7.16 8.81 17.45
CA PHE A 177 -7.46 8.43 16.07
C PHE A 177 -8.95 8.54 15.73
N ALA A 178 -9.83 8.18 16.66
CA ALA A 178 -11.27 8.30 16.45
C ALA A 178 -11.70 9.77 16.28
N ASN A 179 -11.16 10.68 17.10
CA ASN A 179 -11.55 12.10 17.08
C ASN A 179 -10.84 12.92 15.99
N SER A 180 -9.60 12.56 15.61
CA SER A 180 -8.85 13.33 14.62
C SER A 180 -9.00 12.82 13.18
N GLY A 181 -9.40 11.56 13.01
CA GLY A 181 -9.34 10.88 11.70
C GLY A 181 -7.91 10.76 11.14
N ALA A 182 -6.88 11.01 11.96
CA ALA A 182 -5.51 10.98 11.52
C ALA A 182 -5.08 9.56 11.14
N ARG A 183 -4.19 9.45 10.15
CA ARG A 183 -3.54 8.18 9.83
C ARG A 183 -2.35 7.99 10.76
N GLY A 184 -2.01 6.76 11.12
CA GLY A 184 -0.85 6.48 11.96
C GLY A 184 0.45 7.15 11.47
N GLY A 185 0.67 7.17 10.15
CA GLY A 185 1.83 7.84 9.53
C GLY A 185 1.79 9.38 9.52
N ALA A 186 0.71 10.01 9.98
CA ALA A 186 0.67 11.44 10.26
C ALA A 186 1.10 11.72 11.71
N CYS A 187 0.86 10.78 12.62
CA CYS A 187 1.06 10.96 14.06
C CYS A 187 2.45 10.48 14.50
N VAL A 188 2.94 9.43 13.85
CA VAL A 188 4.30 8.91 13.94
C VAL A 188 4.96 9.11 12.58
N GLU A 189 6.25 9.46 12.57
CA GLU A 189 7.01 9.69 11.34
C GLU A 189 6.83 8.50 10.37
N SER A 190 6.17 8.76 9.23
CA SER A 190 6.01 7.73 8.21
C SER A 190 7.30 7.54 7.41
N SER A 191 7.41 6.42 6.70
CA SER A 191 8.50 6.21 5.75
C SER A 191 8.59 7.28 4.66
N SER A 192 7.50 8.01 4.38
CA SER A 192 7.49 9.10 3.40
C SER A 192 8.09 10.41 3.95
N TYR A 193 8.26 10.50 5.27
CA TYR A 193 8.84 11.64 5.98
C TYR A 193 10.09 11.23 6.77
N ARG A 194 10.72 10.11 6.41
CA ARG A 194 11.79 9.52 7.23
C ARG A 194 12.96 10.49 7.39
N GLY A 195 13.49 10.55 8.60
CA GLY A 195 14.57 11.44 8.98
C GLY A 195 14.20 12.93 8.99
N THR A 196 12.97 13.32 8.66
CA THR A 196 12.52 14.72 8.71
C THR A 196 11.95 15.10 10.07
N ASN A 197 11.56 14.11 10.88
CA ASN A 197 10.85 14.28 12.14
C ASN A 197 9.53 15.08 11.96
N GLU A 198 8.95 15.05 10.76
CA GLU A 198 7.66 15.66 10.45
C GLU A 198 6.52 14.72 10.87
N ALA A 199 5.71 15.18 11.82
CA ALA A 199 4.44 14.60 12.25
C ALA A 199 3.40 15.73 12.37
N ILE A 200 2.16 15.44 12.80
CA ILE A 200 1.11 16.45 13.03
C ILE A 200 1.69 17.65 13.77
N ALA A 201 1.73 18.80 13.08
CA ALA A 201 2.15 20.06 13.65
C ALA A 201 0.92 20.81 14.17
N TYR A 202 0.96 21.28 15.41
CA TYR A 202 -0.02 22.24 15.90
C TYR A 202 0.36 23.63 15.40
N LYS A 203 -0.64 24.42 15.00
CA LYS A 203 -0.44 25.84 14.75
C LYS A 203 -0.19 26.50 16.11
N VAL A 204 0.94 27.19 16.26
CA VAL A 204 1.17 28.03 17.44
C VAL A 204 0.21 29.21 17.33
N CYS A 205 -0.72 29.33 18.28
CA CYS A 205 -1.55 30.52 18.45
C CYS A 205 -0.71 31.67 19.01
#